data_AF-A0AAD5UMM2-F1
#
_entry.id   AF-A0AAD5UMM2-F1
#
_cell.length_a   1.000
_cell.length_b   1.000
_cell.length_c   1.000
_cell.angle_alpha   90.00
_cell.angle_beta   90.00
_cell.angle_gamma   90.00
#
_symmetry.space_group_name_H-M   'P 1'
#
loop_
_entity.id
_entity.type
_entity.pdbx_description
1 polymer ?
#
loop_
_entity_poly.entity_id
_entity_poly.type
_entity_poly.pdbx_seq_one_letter_code
_entity_poly.pdbx_strand_id
1 'polypeptide(L)'
;MTAFSFLSFGFSTSYTMAIVLRLINGSVNGIVGVCKTYLSEITDSTNQAKGFAFLGVMRGLGMIVGPIVGGFLCLPAEKYPQIFPKGSLFDMFPYALPCVVGWGIAMIGTLVGFFVLEETNQAAIASNKRAFFYTWFINRQEAAPLLQDQVDDSTTEIDAEPRLSIWQLVCMPRVYYSFILYTLTSFIYIQYDELFALWSRLPVSEGGLNFSSSDQGAAFAIGGFMLFFYQIFLFAPIEKALGCLKTFQTGLLLSLPAFIILPLISKYGMLHEGRVEYLMWTLVGVCNILRTVGGVQAFTSTFIMVSNSVTSNYRGQINGSAQSLGSIGR
;
A
#
# COMPACT_ATOMS: atom_id res chain seq x y z
N MET A 1 4.01 3.70 -14.13
CA MET A 1 4.62 4.78 -13.32
C MET A 1 5.63 4.26 -12.31
N THR A 2 5.24 3.44 -11.32
CA THR A 2 6.16 2.90 -10.29
C THR A 2 7.43 2.25 -10.84
N ALA A 3 7.32 1.47 -11.93
CA ALA A 3 8.48 0.88 -12.60
C ALA A 3 9.45 1.97 -13.10
N PHE A 4 8.95 2.96 -13.84
CA PHE A 4 9.75 4.07 -14.35
C PHE A 4 10.44 4.85 -13.21
N SER A 5 9.75 5.03 -12.08
CA SER A 5 10.32 5.67 -10.89
C SER A 5 11.52 4.90 -10.32
N PHE A 6 11.44 3.56 -10.23
CA PHE A 6 12.57 2.73 -9.80
C PHE A 6 13.79 2.93 -10.69
N LEU A 7 13.58 2.86 -12.01
CA LEU A 7 14.68 3.01 -12.97
C LEU A 7 15.30 4.41 -12.87
N SER A 8 14.47 5.45 -12.85
CA SER A 8 14.94 6.85 -12.77
C SER A 8 15.71 7.12 -11.49
N PHE A 9 15.25 6.57 -10.35
CA PHE A 9 15.93 6.73 -9.06
C PHE A 9 17.27 5.98 -9.01
N GLY A 10 17.35 4.79 -9.61
CA GLY A 10 18.59 4.00 -9.62
C GLY A 10 19.74 4.68 -10.35
N PHE A 11 19.43 5.48 -11.38
CA PHE A 11 20.41 6.23 -12.19
C PHE A 11 20.53 7.70 -11.78
N SER A 12 20.06 8.09 -10.59
CA SER A 12 20.21 9.46 -10.13
C SER A 12 21.68 9.80 -9.88
N THR A 13 22.17 10.87 -10.51
CA THR A 13 23.57 11.33 -10.38
C THR A 13 23.79 12.37 -9.27
N SER A 14 22.71 12.97 -8.77
CA SER A 14 22.75 14.04 -7.77
C SER A 14 21.69 13.84 -6.70
N TYR A 15 22.00 14.28 -5.48
CA TYR A 15 21.07 14.29 -4.36
C TYR A 15 19.80 15.09 -4.67
N THR A 16 19.92 16.25 -5.33
CA THR A 16 18.77 17.07 -5.74
C THR A 16 17.89 16.32 -6.75
N MET A 17 18.49 15.60 -7.69
CA MET A 17 17.76 14.77 -8.65
C MET A 17 16.98 13.67 -7.92
N ALA A 18 17.60 13.01 -6.94
CA ALA A 18 16.94 11.97 -6.13
C ALA A 18 15.73 12.52 -5.35
N ILE A 19 15.83 13.73 -4.78
CA ILE A 19 14.70 14.41 -4.11
C ILE A 19 13.58 14.71 -5.09
N VAL A 20 13.87 15.32 -6.23
CA VAL A 20 12.87 15.67 -7.25
C VAL A 20 12.16 14.41 -7.74
N LEU A 21 12.90 13.34 -8.02
CA LEU A 21 12.33 12.05 -8.42
C LEU A 21 11.46 11.43 -7.32
N ARG A 22 11.85 11.57 -6.04
CA ARG A 22 11.03 11.12 -4.90
C ARG A 22 9.72 11.88 -4.80
N LEU A 23 9.74 13.19 -5.00
CA LEU A 23 8.54 14.04 -4.99
C LEU A 23 7.58 13.66 -6.13
N ILE A 24 8.11 13.51 -7.35
CA ILE A 24 7.32 13.09 -8.52
C ILE A 24 6.75 11.69 -8.32
N ASN A 25 7.56 10.75 -7.81
CA ASN A 25 7.09 9.40 -7.52
C ASN A 25 5.98 9.42 -6.46
N GLY A 26 6.11 10.24 -5.42
CA GLY A 26 5.09 10.41 -4.38
C GLY A 26 3.77 10.94 -4.93
N SER A 27 3.81 11.98 -5.76
CA SER A 27 2.60 12.63 -6.30
C SER A 27 1.82 11.74 -7.27
N VAL A 28 2.49 10.84 -7.98
CA VAL A 28 1.88 9.96 -8.99
C VAL A 28 1.50 8.58 -8.41
N ASN A 29 1.84 8.28 -7.15
CA ASN A 29 1.60 6.97 -6.57
C ASN A 29 0.18 6.80 -5.99
N GLY A 30 -0.77 6.48 -6.87
CA GLY A 30 -2.17 6.19 -6.50
C GLY A 30 -2.52 4.70 -6.32
N ILE A 31 -1.54 3.78 -6.40
CA ILE A 31 -1.79 2.33 -6.55
C ILE A 31 -2.68 1.75 -5.45
N VAL A 32 -2.46 2.18 -4.20
CA VAL A 32 -3.19 1.65 -3.04
C VAL A 32 -4.68 2.00 -3.09
N GLY A 33 -5.04 3.18 -3.58
CA GLY A 33 -6.44 3.59 -3.74
C GLY A 33 -7.15 2.77 -4.82
N VAL A 34 -6.46 2.51 -5.93
CA VAL A 34 -6.97 1.68 -7.04
C VAL A 34 -7.15 0.22 -6.58
N CYS A 35 -6.16 -0.38 -5.92
CA CYS A 35 -6.25 -1.74 -5.42
C CYS A 35 -7.42 -1.92 -4.44
N LYS A 36 -7.64 -0.98 -3.51
CA LYS A 36 -8.79 -1.02 -2.58
C LYS A 36 -10.12 -0.96 -3.32
N THR A 37 -10.21 -0.10 -4.33
CA THR A 37 -11.40 0.05 -5.17
C THR A 37 -11.70 -1.25 -5.90
N TYR A 38 -10.73 -1.78 -6.63
CA TYR A 38 -10.87 -3.04 -7.35
C TYR A 38 -11.27 -4.18 -6.42
N LEU A 39 -10.56 -4.35 -5.29
CA LEU A 39 -10.89 -5.37 -4.29
C LEU A 39 -12.31 -5.19 -3.76
N SER A 40 -12.73 -3.97 -3.45
CA SER A 40 -14.08 -3.73 -2.96
C SER A 40 -15.16 -4.07 -3.99
N GLU A 41 -14.90 -3.89 -5.28
CA GLU A 41 -15.85 -4.15 -6.37
C GLU A 41 -16.00 -5.65 -6.66
N ILE A 42 -14.91 -6.42 -6.55
CA ILE A 42 -14.95 -7.89 -6.76
C ILE A 42 -15.32 -8.68 -5.50
N THR A 43 -15.39 -8.03 -4.33
CA THR A 43 -15.72 -8.68 -3.05
C THR A 43 -17.10 -8.31 -2.54
N ASP A 44 -17.65 -9.20 -1.72
CA ASP A 44 -18.92 -9.05 -1.03
C ASP A 44 -18.73 -9.21 0.49
N SER A 45 -19.80 -9.03 1.27
CA SER A 45 -19.74 -9.16 2.73
C SER A 45 -19.25 -10.52 3.23
N THR A 46 -19.25 -11.57 2.39
CA THR A 46 -18.82 -12.91 2.78
C THR A 46 -17.31 -13.12 2.65
N ASN A 47 -16.67 -12.42 1.70
CA ASN A 47 -15.27 -12.61 1.35
C ASN A 47 -14.41 -11.33 1.44
N GLN A 48 -15.00 -10.18 1.73
CA GLN A 48 -14.31 -8.88 1.77
C GLN A 48 -13.11 -8.88 2.72
N ALA A 49 -13.23 -9.47 3.91
CA ALA A 49 -12.12 -9.58 4.84
C ALA A 49 -10.92 -10.33 4.23
N LYS A 50 -11.16 -11.41 3.48
CA LYS A 50 -10.11 -12.16 2.78
C LYS A 50 -9.52 -11.35 1.63
N GLY A 51 -10.36 -10.65 0.86
CA GLY A 51 -9.91 -9.80 -0.25
C GLY A 51 -9.00 -8.66 0.22
N PHE A 52 -9.41 -7.92 1.24
CA PHE A 52 -8.62 -6.82 1.80
C PHE A 52 -7.36 -7.28 2.54
N ALA A 53 -7.36 -8.49 3.12
CA ALA A 53 -6.17 -9.09 3.74
C ALA A 53 -4.99 -9.19 2.77
N PHE A 54 -5.24 -9.40 1.47
CA PHE A 54 -4.19 -9.48 0.46
C PHE A 54 -3.35 -8.19 0.38
N LEU A 55 -3.92 -7.02 0.64
CA LEU A 55 -3.13 -5.77 0.72
C LEU A 55 -2.08 -5.83 1.83
N GLY A 56 -2.43 -6.47 2.95
CA GLY A 56 -1.50 -6.76 4.03
C GLY A 56 -0.46 -7.80 3.63
N VAL A 57 -0.87 -8.92 3.00
CA VAL A 57 0.05 -9.94 2.49
C VAL A 57 1.13 -9.34 1.59
N MET A 58 0.74 -8.47 0.66
CA MET A 58 1.68 -7.76 -0.23
C MET A 58 2.68 -6.90 0.56
N ARG A 59 2.21 -6.19 1.60
CA ARG A 59 3.10 -5.42 2.50
C ARG A 59 4.08 -6.33 3.24
N GLY A 60 3.62 -7.46 3.78
CA GLY A 60 4.47 -8.43 4.46
C GLY A 60 5.57 -8.98 3.55
N LEU A 61 5.22 -9.37 2.32
CA LEU A 61 6.19 -9.79 1.31
C LEU A 61 7.19 -8.67 0.96
N GLY A 62 6.73 -7.43 0.84
CA GLY A 62 7.61 -6.28 0.61
C GLY A 62 8.61 -6.04 1.75
N MET A 63 8.19 -6.24 3.00
CA MET A 63 9.06 -6.12 4.18
C MET A 63 10.12 -7.23 4.26
N ILE A 64 9.87 -8.40 3.66
CA ILE A 64 10.83 -9.50 3.59
C ILE A 64 11.77 -9.30 2.39
N VAL A 65 11.21 -9.17 1.19
CA VAL A 65 11.97 -9.13 -0.07
C VAL A 65 12.74 -7.82 -0.22
N GLY A 66 12.19 -6.69 0.26
CA GLY A 66 12.78 -5.36 0.11
C GLY A 66 14.19 -5.25 0.73
N PRO A 67 14.35 -5.53 2.04
CA PRO A 67 15.67 -5.53 2.68
C PRO A 67 16.64 -6.56 2.10
N ILE A 68 16.15 -7.73 1.67
CA ILE A 68 16.99 -8.75 1.01
C ILE A 68 17.56 -8.19 -0.29
N VAL A 69 16.71 -7.74 -1.21
CA VAL A 69 17.14 -7.21 -2.51
C VAL A 69 17.99 -5.95 -2.33
N GLY A 70 17.54 -5.00 -1.52
CA GLY A 70 18.24 -3.74 -1.28
C GLY A 70 19.57 -3.92 -0.54
N GLY A 71 19.63 -4.86 0.41
CA GLY A 71 20.81 -5.13 1.21
C GLY A 71 21.86 -5.97 0.49
N PHE A 72 21.47 -7.02 -0.24
CA PHE A 72 22.43 -7.86 -0.98
C PHE A 72 22.96 -7.19 -2.24
N LEU A 73 22.13 -6.42 -2.96
CA LEU A 73 22.51 -5.88 -4.26
C LEU A 73 23.08 -4.45 -4.21
N CYS A 74 23.09 -3.78 -3.06
CA CYS A 74 23.74 -2.47 -2.94
C CYS A 74 25.27 -2.62 -3.00
N LEU A 75 25.94 -1.60 -3.55
CA LEU A 75 27.40 -1.54 -3.70
C LEU A 75 27.97 -2.79 -4.39
N PRO A 76 27.48 -3.15 -5.58
CA PRO A 76 27.84 -4.42 -6.23
C PRO A 76 29.32 -4.51 -6.60
N ALA A 77 29.95 -3.39 -6.97
CA ALA A 77 31.38 -3.33 -7.27
C ALA A 77 32.28 -3.55 -6.03
N GLU A 78 31.78 -3.22 -4.82
CA GLU A 78 32.50 -3.47 -3.57
C GLU A 78 32.26 -4.89 -3.06
N LYS A 79 31.02 -5.39 -3.10
CA LYS A 79 30.65 -6.71 -2.56
C LYS A 79 31.00 -7.87 -3.47
N TYR A 80 30.92 -7.67 -4.79
CA TYR A 80 31.11 -8.72 -5.79
C TYR A 80 32.10 -8.26 -6.89
N PRO A 81 33.35 -7.95 -6.54
CA PRO A 81 34.34 -7.39 -7.49
C PRO A 81 34.69 -8.36 -8.64
N GLN A 82 34.44 -9.66 -8.46
CA GLN A 82 34.63 -10.68 -9.50
C GLN A 82 33.60 -10.59 -10.63
N ILE A 83 32.40 -10.07 -10.33
CA ILE A 83 31.28 -9.98 -11.28
C ILE A 83 31.13 -8.54 -11.78
N PHE A 84 31.35 -7.57 -10.90
CA PHE A 84 31.22 -6.13 -11.19
C PHE A 84 32.58 -5.45 -11.02
N PRO A 85 33.35 -5.28 -12.11
CA PRO A 85 34.64 -4.61 -12.04
C PRO A 85 34.48 -3.12 -11.73
N LYS A 86 35.54 -2.53 -11.15
CA LYS A 86 35.64 -1.07 -10.97
C LYS A 86 35.59 -0.36 -12.32
N GLY A 87 34.88 0.75 -12.39
CA GLY A 87 34.57 1.49 -13.62
C GLY A 87 33.36 0.96 -14.40
N SER A 88 32.67 -0.09 -13.91
CA SER A 88 31.42 -0.55 -14.52
C SER A 88 30.26 0.41 -14.24
N LEU A 89 29.15 0.25 -14.98
CA LEU A 89 27.92 1.04 -14.78
C LEU A 89 27.45 1.02 -13.32
N PHE A 90 27.55 -0.13 -12.66
CA PHE A 90 27.10 -0.31 -11.28
C PHE A 90 28.11 0.15 -10.22
N ASP A 91 29.34 0.47 -10.62
CA ASP A 91 30.31 1.19 -9.80
C ASP A 91 30.00 2.69 -9.81
N MET A 92 29.65 3.24 -10.98
CA MET A 92 29.20 4.64 -11.12
C MET A 92 27.84 4.89 -10.44
N PHE A 93 26.97 3.88 -10.42
CA PHE A 93 25.66 3.93 -9.77
C PHE A 93 25.48 2.80 -8.74
N PRO A 94 25.94 2.98 -7.50
CA PRO A 94 25.99 1.92 -6.48
C PRO A 94 24.64 1.33 -6.07
N TYR A 95 23.54 2.06 -6.35
CA TYR A 95 22.17 1.67 -6.02
C TYR A 95 21.33 1.36 -7.27
N ALA A 96 21.90 1.39 -8.47
CA ALA A 96 21.16 1.09 -9.70
C ALA A 96 20.71 -0.38 -9.75
N LEU A 97 21.56 -1.32 -9.32
CA LEU A 97 21.26 -2.75 -9.39
C LEU A 97 19.98 -3.16 -8.62
N PRO A 98 19.80 -2.82 -7.32
CA PRO A 98 18.55 -3.13 -6.62
C PRO A 98 17.35 -2.40 -7.24
N CYS A 99 17.54 -1.21 -7.80
CA CYS A 99 16.48 -0.47 -8.48
C CYS A 99 16.06 -1.13 -9.80
N VAL A 100 16.99 -1.68 -10.57
CA VAL A 100 16.70 -2.44 -11.80
C VAL A 100 15.92 -3.72 -11.49
N VAL A 101 16.25 -4.43 -10.41
CA VAL A 101 15.47 -5.57 -9.94
C VAL A 101 14.06 -5.14 -9.53
N GLY A 102 13.92 -4.05 -8.78
CA GLY A 102 12.63 -3.47 -8.42
C GLY A 102 11.79 -3.05 -9.64
N TRP A 103 12.43 -2.48 -10.65
CA TRP A 103 11.81 -2.18 -11.95
C TRP A 103 11.27 -3.45 -12.61
N GLY A 104 12.07 -4.52 -12.67
CA GLY A 104 11.65 -5.79 -13.27
C GLY A 104 10.40 -6.38 -12.59
N ILE A 105 10.40 -6.41 -11.25
CA ILE A 105 9.25 -6.89 -10.47
C ILE A 105 8.01 -6.02 -10.76
N ALA A 106 8.15 -4.69 -10.74
CA ALA A 106 7.06 -3.77 -11.02
C ALA A 106 6.54 -3.86 -12.46
N MET A 107 7.41 -4.12 -13.44
CA MET A 107 7.04 -4.32 -14.83
C MET A 107 6.27 -5.62 -15.02
N ILE A 108 6.72 -6.73 -14.42
CA ILE A 108 5.98 -8.00 -14.44
C ILE A 108 4.58 -7.80 -13.86
N GLY A 109 4.46 -7.14 -12.71
CA GLY A 109 3.17 -6.83 -12.11
C GLY A 109 2.28 -5.95 -13.00
N THR A 110 2.87 -4.98 -13.71
CA THR A 110 2.15 -4.12 -14.65
C THR A 110 1.65 -4.90 -15.86
N LEU A 111 2.49 -5.79 -16.43
CA LEU A 111 2.12 -6.62 -17.58
C LEU A 111 1.03 -7.62 -17.22
N VAL A 112 1.19 -8.35 -16.11
CA VAL A 112 0.14 -9.23 -15.59
C VAL A 112 -1.13 -8.43 -15.35
N GLY A 113 -1.00 -7.24 -14.76
CA GLY A 113 -2.15 -6.37 -14.52
C GLY A 113 -2.89 -5.99 -15.80
N PHE A 114 -2.16 -5.61 -16.83
CA PHE A 114 -2.71 -5.19 -18.12
C PHE A 114 -3.41 -6.33 -18.88
N PHE A 115 -2.88 -7.55 -18.82
CA PHE A 115 -3.44 -8.68 -19.56
C PHE A 115 -4.50 -9.48 -18.79
N VAL A 116 -4.49 -9.43 -17.45
CA VAL A 116 -5.31 -10.31 -16.59
C VAL A 116 -6.43 -9.56 -15.86
N LEU A 117 -6.26 -8.28 -15.51
CA LEU A 117 -7.35 -7.56 -14.84
C LEU A 117 -8.46 -7.21 -15.83
N GLU A 118 -9.67 -7.61 -15.49
CA GLU A 118 -10.88 -7.21 -16.18
C GLU A 118 -11.35 -5.84 -15.65
N GLU A 119 -12.00 -5.06 -16.52
CA GLU A 119 -12.63 -3.81 -16.11
C GLU A 119 -13.79 -4.10 -15.16
N THR A 120 -13.74 -3.57 -13.94
CA THR A 120 -14.78 -3.77 -12.92
C THR A 120 -15.78 -2.62 -12.85
N ASN A 121 -15.45 -1.45 -13.40
CA ASN A 121 -16.32 -0.29 -13.32
C ASN A 121 -17.57 -0.49 -14.20
N GLN A 122 -18.73 -0.65 -13.57
CA GLN A 122 -20.00 -0.86 -14.28
C GLN A 122 -20.35 0.26 -15.25
N ALA A 123 -19.98 1.51 -14.94
CA ALA A 123 -20.20 2.64 -15.85
C ALA A 123 -19.28 2.60 -17.07
N ALA A 124 -18.02 2.16 -16.91
CA ALA A 124 -17.10 1.96 -18.02
C ALA A 124 -17.55 0.78 -18.90
N ILE A 125 -17.99 -0.33 -18.31
CA ILE A 125 -18.57 -1.47 -19.02
C ILE A 125 -19.82 -1.05 -19.80
N ALA A 126 -20.73 -0.31 -19.17
CA ALA A 126 -21.95 0.19 -19.81
C ALA A 126 -21.64 1.15 -20.98
N SER A 127 -20.67 2.06 -20.79
CA SER A 127 -20.19 2.97 -21.83
C SER A 127 -19.57 2.22 -23.00
N ASN A 128 -18.69 1.25 -22.74
CA ASN A 128 -18.04 0.44 -23.77
C ASN A 128 -19.05 -0.42 -24.55
N LYS A 129 -20.03 -1.02 -23.87
CA LYS A 129 -21.14 -1.73 -24.53
C LYS A 129 -21.95 -0.78 -25.41
N ARG A 130 -22.27 0.41 -24.90
CA ARG A 130 -23.04 1.42 -25.64
C ARG A 130 -22.25 1.90 -26.87
N ALA A 131 -20.96 2.20 -26.74
CA ALA A 131 -20.08 2.58 -27.84
C ALA A 131 -19.91 1.46 -28.88
N PHE A 132 -19.75 0.21 -28.43
CA PHE A 132 -19.73 -0.96 -29.31
C PHE A 132 -21.03 -1.11 -30.09
N PHE A 133 -22.19 -1.03 -29.42
CA PHE A 133 -23.49 -1.08 -30.08
C PHE A 133 -23.68 0.07 -31.08
N TYR A 134 -23.35 1.31 -30.72
CA TYR A 134 -23.40 2.45 -31.64
C TYR A 134 -22.56 2.21 -32.90
N THR A 135 -21.31 1.80 -32.73
CA THR A 135 -20.40 1.52 -33.86
C THR A 135 -20.90 0.37 -34.72
N TRP A 136 -21.46 -0.67 -34.11
CA TRP A 136 -22.07 -1.80 -34.81
C TRP A 136 -23.30 -1.40 -35.62
N PHE A 137 -24.17 -0.53 -35.10
CA PHE A 137 -25.35 -0.05 -35.80
C PHE A 137 -25.00 0.92 -36.95
N ILE A 138 -24.06 1.85 -36.74
CA ILE A 138 -23.63 2.78 -37.82
C ILE A 138 -22.98 2.01 -38.97
N ASN A 139 -22.08 1.07 -38.69
CA ASN A 139 -21.46 0.23 -39.74
C ASN A 139 -22.49 -0.66 -40.47
N ARG A 140 -23.67 -0.89 -39.89
CA ARG A 140 -24.74 -1.67 -40.50
C ARG A 140 -25.73 -0.81 -41.30
N GLN A 141 -25.84 0.49 -41.00
CA GLN A 141 -26.63 1.45 -41.77
C GLN A 141 -25.98 1.85 -43.09
N GLU A 142 -24.66 1.77 -43.23
CA GLU A 142 -23.99 2.01 -44.53
C GLU A 142 -24.31 0.94 -45.60
N ALA A 143 -24.94 -0.18 -45.23
CA ALA A 143 -25.36 -1.25 -46.16
C ALA A 143 -26.83 -1.18 -46.62
N ALA A 144 -27.61 -0.18 -46.19
CA ALA A 144 -29.01 -0.04 -46.59
C ALA A 144 -29.36 1.44 -46.85
N PRO A 145 -29.49 1.90 -48.10
CA PRO A 145 -30.00 3.23 -48.37
C PRO A 145 -31.52 3.24 -48.17
N LEU A 146 -32.00 4.33 -47.56
CA LEU A 146 -33.39 4.81 -47.58
C LEU A 146 -34.42 4.04 -46.73
N LEU A 147 -34.42 4.31 -45.43
CA LEU A 147 -35.65 4.63 -44.70
C LEU A 147 -35.34 5.80 -43.76
N GLN A 148 -35.70 7.00 -44.21
CA GLN A 148 -35.71 8.20 -43.39
C GLN A 148 -37.04 8.22 -42.63
N ASP A 149 -37.25 7.20 -41.80
CA ASP A 149 -38.40 7.16 -40.91
C ASP A 149 -37.97 7.79 -39.58
N GLN A 150 -38.76 8.79 -39.23
CA GLN A 150 -38.71 9.58 -38.01
C GLN A 150 -38.32 8.71 -36.81
N VAL A 151 -37.06 8.83 -36.37
CA VAL A 151 -36.70 8.42 -35.02
C VAL A 151 -37.38 9.45 -34.13
N ASP A 152 -38.52 9.06 -33.55
CA ASP A 152 -39.10 9.77 -32.41
C ASP A 152 -37.96 10.02 -31.41
N ASP A 153 -37.66 11.30 -31.20
CA ASP A 153 -36.63 11.81 -30.28
C ASP A 153 -37.04 11.58 -28.80
N SER A 154 -37.95 10.63 -28.56
CA SER A 154 -38.21 10.03 -27.26
C SER A 154 -37.16 8.96 -26.98
N THR A 155 -35.87 9.32 -27.04
CA THR A 155 -34.95 8.71 -26.10
C THR A 155 -35.49 9.06 -24.72
N THR A 156 -36.10 8.08 -24.07
CA THR A 156 -36.30 8.10 -22.62
C THR A 156 -34.93 8.42 -22.05
N GLU A 157 -34.71 9.67 -21.66
CA GLU A 157 -33.66 10.04 -20.73
C GLU A 157 -33.93 9.15 -19.51
N ILE A 158 -33.23 8.02 -19.45
CA ILE A 158 -33.11 7.28 -18.19
C ILE A 158 -32.41 8.29 -17.30
N ASP A 159 -33.20 8.96 -16.46
CA ASP A 159 -32.78 9.96 -15.49
C ASP A 159 -31.46 9.49 -14.88
N ALA A 160 -30.35 10.07 -15.34
CA ALA A 160 -29.06 9.78 -14.78
C ALA A 160 -29.10 10.37 -13.38
N GLU A 161 -29.27 9.51 -12.35
CA GLU A 161 -29.28 9.97 -10.96
C GLU A 161 -28.14 10.97 -10.76
N PRO A 162 -28.42 12.18 -10.20
CA PRO A 162 -27.43 13.22 -10.07
C PRO A 162 -26.24 12.68 -9.27
N ARG A 163 -25.08 12.55 -9.95
CA ARG A 163 -23.87 12.04 -9.31
C ARG A 163 -23.46 13.00 -8.21
N LEU A 164 -23.38 12.48 -6.98
CA LEU A 164 -22.94 13.25 -5.84
C LEU A 164 -21.50 13.73 -6.06
N SER A 165 -21.25 14.99 -5.74
CA SER A 165 -19.90 15.54 -5.70
C SER A 165 -19.10 14.93 -4.56
N ILE A 166 -17.78 14.86 -4.72
CA ILE A 166 -16.84 14.39 -3.69
C ILE A 166 -17.09 15.12 -2.35
N TRP A 167 -17.33 16.43 -2.39
CA TRP A 167 -17.60 17.21 -1.19
C TRP A 167 -18.88 16.77 -0.47
N GLN A 168 -19.93 16.47 -1.21
CA GLN A 168 -21.19 15.97 -0.65
C GLN A 168 -21.00 14.59 -0.02
N LEU A 169 -20.21 13.72 -0.68
CA LEU A 169 -19.88 12.40 -0.15
C LEU A 169 -19.06 12.49 1.13
N VAL A 170 -18.04 13.34 1.18
CA VAL A 170 -17.18 13.51 2.37
C VAL A 170 -17.97 14.08 3.56
N CYS A 171 -18.98 14.92 3.31
CA CYS A 171 -19.88 15.42 4.35
C CYS A 171 -20.83 14.35 4.90
N MET A 172 -20.98 13.18 4.25
CA MET A 172 -21.78 12.10 4.80
C MET A 172 -21.13 11.56 6.08
N PRO A 173 -21.87 11.40 7.20
CA PRO A 173 -21.29 10.99 8.47
C PRO A 173 -20.45 9.70 8.39
N ARG A 174 -20.93 8.69 7.63
CA ARG A 174 -20.23 7.41 7.47
C ARG A 174 -18.86 7.58 6.80
N VAL A 175 -18.80 8.39 5.75
CA VAL A 175 -17.56 8.68 5.01
C VAL A 175 -16.62 9.49 5.90
N TYR A 176 -17.12 10.56 6.51
CA TYR A 176 -16.38 11.45 7.40
C TYR A 176 -15.68 10.70 8.54
N TYR A 177 -16.40 9.85 9.28
CA TYR A 177 -15.81 9.06 10.36
C TYR A 177 -14.77 8.05 9.84
N SER A 178 -15.04 7.38 8.71
CA SER A 178 -14.08 6.45 8.12
C SER A 178 -12.79 7.15 7.68
N PHE A 179 -12.88 8.40 7.20
CA PHE A 179 -11.74 9.22 6.80
C PHE A 179 -10.89 9.64 7.99
N ILE A 180 -11.52 10.08 9.08
CA ILE A 180 -10.81 10.42 10.31
C ILE A 180 -10.08 9.19 10.84
N LEU A 181 -10.78 8.06 10.98
CA LEU A 181 -10.17 6.83 11.48
C LEU A 181 -9.00 6.38 10.60
N TYR A 182 -9.16 6.42 9.27
CA TYR A 182 -8.09 6.05 8.36
C TYR A 182 -6.89 7.00 8.43
N THR A 183 -7.13 8.30 8.52
CA THR A 183 -6.07 9.33 8.60
C THR A 183 -5.30 9.21 9.90
N LEU A 184 -5.97 9.10 11.04
CA LEU A 184 -5.33 8.91 12.35
C LEU A 184 -4.56 7.59 12.41
N THR A 185 -5.12 6.52 11.87
CA THR A 185 -4.44 5.22 11.75
C THR A 185 -3.19 5.33 10.89
N SER A 186 -3.29 6.01 9.75
CA SER A 186 -2.14 6.29 8.88
C SER A 186 -1.06 7.07 9.62
N PHE A 187 -1.44 8.13 10.33
CA PHE A 187 -0.54 8.96 11.11
C PHE A 187 0.19 8.19 12.20
N ILE A 188 -0.53 7.54 13.10
CA ILE A 188 0.07 6.81 14.23
C ILE A 188 1.06 5.76 13.74
N TYR A 189 0.66 4.98 12.73
CA TYR A 189 1.43 3.83 12.33
C TYR A 189 2.58 4.16 11.37
N ILE A 190 2.39 5.07 10.43
CA ILE A 190 3.46 5.45 9.50
C ILE A 190 4.51 6.28 10.22
N GLN A 191 4.10 7.22 11.08
CA GLN A 191 5.04 7.96 11.93
C GLN A 191 5.86 7.02 12.80
N TYR A 192 5.26 5.96 13.35
CA TYR A 192 6.00 4.95 14.10
C TYR A 192 7.05 4.25 13.23
N ASP A 193 6.71 3.82 12.01
CA ASP A 193 7.64 3.10 11.14
C ASP A 193 8.86 3.98 10.78
N GLU A 194 8.63 5.27 10.49
CA GLU A 194 9.69 6.25 10.21
C GLU A 194 10.54 6.56 11.45
N LEU A 195 9.89 6.79 12.62
CA LEU A 195 10.61 7.01 13.87
C LEU A 195 11.44 5.80 14.28
N PHE A 196 10.89 4.60 14.17
CA PHE A 196 11.61 3.36 14.49
C PHE A 196 12.86 3.22 13.62
N ALA A 197 12.75 3.52 12.33
CA ALA A 197 13.86 3.41 11.39
C ALA A 197 15.02 4.35 11.73
N LEU A 198 14.72 5.56 12.22
CA LEU A 198 15.73 6.53 12.65
C LEU A 198 16.24 6.21 14.06
N TRP A 199 15.34 6.03 15.01
CA TRP A 199 15.62 5.83 16.45
C TRP A 199 16.43 4.56 16.70
N SER A 200 16.12 3.46 16.02
CA SER A 200 16.85 2.19 16.21
C SER A 200 18.34 2.32 15.88
N ARG A 201 18.72 3.23 14.98
CA ARG A 201 20.12 3.46 14.59
C ARG A 201 20.89 4.41 15.52
N LEU A 202 20.20 5.16 16.37
CA LEU A 202 20.87 6.09 17.27
C LEU A 202 21.76 5.32 18.26
N PRO A 203 22.91 5.88 18.68
CA PRO A 203 23.73 5.30 19.72
C PRO A 203 22.93 5.08 21.01
N VAL A 204 23.30 4.06 21.78
CA VAL A 204 22.65 3.76 23.06
C VAL A 204 22.76 4.94 24.03
N SER A 205 23.84 5.73 23.97
CA SER A 205 24.04 6.95 24.77
C SER A 205 23.00 8.05 24.51
N GLU A 206 22.41 8.07 23.31
CA GLU A 206 21.38 9.04 22.90
C GLU A 206 19.95 8.46 23.06
N GLY A 207 19.83 7.28 23.66
CA GLY A 207 18.55 6.61 23.84
C GLY A 207 18.09 5.78 22.64
N GLY A 208 18.98 5.44 21.71
CA GLY A 208 18.72 4.51 20.60
C GLY A 208 19.06 3.05 20.91
N LEU A 209 19.07 2.20 19.88
CA LEU A 209 19.42 0.77 19.98
C LEU A 209 20.77 0.41 19.34
N ASN A 210 21.43 1.36 18.69
CA ASN A 210 22.68 1.15 17.94
C ASN A 210 22.58 0.03 16.88
N PHE A 211 21.42 -0.13 16.25
CA PHE A 211 21.20 -1.13 15.21
C PHE A 211 22.04 -0.84 13.97
N SER A 212 22.67 -1.87 13.44
CA SER A 212 23.22 -1.85 12.09
C SER A 212 22.09 -1.90 11.04
N SER A 213 22.43 -1.62 9.78
CA SER A 213 21.48 -1.78 8.66
C SER A 213 20.94 -3.22 8.55
N SER A 214 21.77 -4.21 8.91
CA SER A 214 21.41 -5.63 8.90
C SER A 214 20.41 -5.96 10.02
N ASP A 215 20.63 -5.41 11.21
CA ASP A 215 19.76 -5.59 12.38
C ASP A 215 18.35 -5.04 12.12
N GLN A 216 18.29 -3.85 11.53
CA GLN A 216 17.03 -3.24 11.11
C GLN A 216 16.33 -4.08 10.02
N GLY A 217 17.09 -4.59 9.05
CA GLY A 217 16.58 -5.49 8.02
C GLY A 217 16.00 -6.78 8.61
N ALA A 218 16.68 -7.38 9.60
CA ALA A 218 16.20 -8.57 10.30
C ALA A 218 14.91 -8.28 11.09
N ALA A 219 14.84 -7.15 11.81
CA ALA A 219 13.64 -6.74 12.53
C ALA A 219 12.43 -6.56 11.59
N PHE A 220 12.61 -5.94 10.42
CA PHE A 220 11.56 -5.83 9.42
C PHE A 220 11.19 -7.18 8.78
N ALA A 221 12.14 -8.07 8.56
CA ALA A 221 11.85 -9.40 8.02
C ALA A 221 11.01 -10.26 8.99
N ILE A 222 11.33 -10.23 10.29
CA ILE A 222 10.55 -10.90 11.33
C ILE A 222 9.12 -10.34 11.38
N GLY A 223 8.98 -9.02 11.39
CA GLY A 223 7.68 -8.34 11.32
C GLY A 223 6.90 -8.73 10.05
N GLY A 224 7.56 -8.71 8.89
CA GLY A 224 6.98 -9.05 7.60
C GLY A 224 6.47 -10.50 7.52
N PHE A 225 7.22 -11.45 8.09
CA PHE A 225 6.81 -12.85 8.17
C PHE A 225 5.56 -13.03 9.04
N MET A 226 5.54 -12.41 10.23
CA MET A 226 4.38 -12.48 11.11
C MET A 226 3.16 -11.75 10.53
N LEU A 227 3.37 -10.63 9.84
CA LEU A 227 2.32 -9.93 9.09
C LEU A 227 1.70 -10.84 8.04
N PHE A 228 2.54 -11.47 7.21
CA PHE A 228 2.12 -12.38 6.15
C PHE A 228 1.28 -13.53 6.72
N PHE A 229 1.79 -14.20 7.76
CA PHE A 229 1.07 -15.30 8.41
C PHE A 229 -0.27 -14.84 8.98
N TYR A 230 -0.27 -13.74 9.73
CA TYR A 230 -1.46 -13.20 10.35
C TYR A 230 -2.54 -12.84 9.31
N GLN A 231 -2.17 -12.20 8.19
CA GLN A 231 -3.14 -11.78 7.17
C GLN A 231 -3.78 -12.95 6.44
N ILE A 232 -3.00 -14.01 6.13
CA ILE A 232 -3.55 -15.18 5.43
C ILE A 232 -4.45 -16.01 6.34
N PHE A 233 -4.00 -16.27 7.57
CA PHE A 233 -4.64 -17.30 8.41
C PHE A 233 -5.56 -16.74 9.50
N LEU A 234 -5.30 -15.53 10.01
CA LEU A 234 -5.94 -15.04 11.24
C LEU A 234 -6.87 -13.86 11.01
N PHE A 235 -6.53 -12.92 10.12
CA PHE A 235 -7.32 -11.69 9.96
C PHE A 235 -8.79 -11.96 9.59
N ALA A 236 -9.05 -12.75 8.54
CA ALA A 236 -10.40 -12.99 8.08
C ALA A 236 -11.29 -13.75 9.09
N PRO A 237 -10.81 -14.82 9.77
CA PRO A 237 -11.56 -15.44 10.86
C PRO A 237 -11.87 -14.47 12.02
N ILE A 238 -10.90 -13.65 12.42
CA ILE A 238 -11.07 -12.66 13.49
C ILE A 238 -12.09 -11.59 13.09
N GLU A 239 -11.97 -11.05 11.88
CA GLU A 239 -12.92 -10.06 11.35
C GLU A 239 -14.34 -10.62 11.27
N LYS A 240 -14.51 -11.86 10.79
CA LYS A 240 -15.81 -12.50 10.73
C LYS A 240 -16.42 -12.73 12.13
N ALA A 241 -15.60 -13.00 13.13
CA ALA A 241 -16.05 -13.26 14.50
C ALA A 241 -16.37 -11.98 15.29
N LEU A 242 -15.55 -10.95 15.16
CA LEU A 242 -15.67 -9.71 15.95
C LEU A 242 -16.44 -8.60 15.22
N GLY A 243 -16.46 -8.65 13.89
CA GLY A 243 -16.89 -7.56 13.03
C GLY A 243 -15.83 -6.47 12.87
N CYS A 244 -15.90 -5.75 11.74
CA CYS A 244 -14.91 -4.76 11.32
C CYS A 244 -14.50 -3.73 12.40
N LEU A 245 -15.46 -3.16 13.14
CA LEU A 245 -15.18 -2.12 14.15
C LEU A 245 -14.43 -2.66 15.38
N LYS A 246 -14.86 -3.82 15.90
CA LYS A 246 -14.17 -4.43 17.06
C LYS A 246 -12.78 -4.92 16.67
N THR A 247 -12.62 -5.46 15.46
CA THR A 247 -11.31 -5.81 14.90
C THR A 247 -10.40 -4.59 14.78
N PHE A 248 -10.93 -3.44 14.36
CA PHE A 248 -10.15 -2.20 14.39
C PHE A 248 -9.71 -1.82 15.82
N GLN A 249 -10.64 -1.82 16.78
CA GLN A 249 -10.35 -1.45 18.17
C GLN A 249 -9.34 -2.39 18.83
N THR A 250 -9.47 -3.69 18.65
CA THR A 250 -8.51 -4.66 19.20
C THR A 250 -7.15 -4.53 18.54
N GLY A 251 -7.07 -4.13 17.27
CA GLY A 251 -5.81 -3.85 16.58
C GLY A 251 -5.07 -2.64 17.17
N LEU A 252 -5.81 -1.58 17.51
CA LEU A 252 -5.25 -0.43 18.24
C LEU A 252 -4.74 -0.84 19.63
N LEU A 253 -5.57 -1.56 20.40
CA LEU A 253 -5.22 -2.02 21.75
C LEU A 253 -3.99 -2.93 21.75
N LEU A 254 -3.89 -3.83 20.76
CA LEU A 254 -2.75 -4.74 20.62
C LEU A 254 -1.43 -4.00 20.37
N SER A 255 -1.48 -2.81 19.75
CA SER A 255 -0.28 -2.01 19.45
C SER A 255 0.17 -1.14 20.63
N LEU A 256 -0.70 -0.86 21.62
CA LEU A 256 -0.37 0.03 22.75
C LEU A 256 0.85 -0.44 23.58
N PRO A 257 0.98 -1.73 23.94
CA PRO A 257 2.15 -2.19 24.69
C PRO A 257 3.45 -1.91 23.93
N ALA A 258 3.46 -2.11 22.61
CA ALA A 258 4.65 -1.87 21.80
C ALA A 258 5.05 -0.39 21.80
N PHE A 259 4.08 0.54 21.74
CA PHE A 259 4.37 1.98 21.80
C PHE A 259 4.93 2.43 23.15
N ILE A 260 4.51 1.79 24.25
CA ILE A 260 4.96 2.14 25.61
C ILE A 260 6.31 1.49 25.94
N ILE A 261 6.48 0.22 25.58
CA ILE A 261 7.65 -0.56 25.97
C ILE A 261 8.88 -0.15 25.16
N LEU A 262 8.72 0.10 23.86
CA LEU A 262 9.86 0.29 22.96
C LEU A 262 10.79 1.46 23.34
N PRO A 263 10.30 2.66 23.73
CA PRO A 263 11.16 3.74 24.23
C PRO A 263 11.89 3.38 25.54
N LEU A 264 11.34 2.46 26.34
CA LEU A 264 11.93 2.04 27.60
C LEU A 264 13.08 1.05 27.39
N ILE A 265 13.05 0.26 26.31
CA ILE A 265 14.07 -0.76 26.01
C ILE A 265 15.47 -0.14 25.98
N SER A 266 15.64 1.02 25.35
CA SER A 266 16.95 1.68 25.25
C SER A 266 17.54 2.04 26.62
N LYS A 267 16.70 2.51 27.56
CA LYS A 267 17.14 2.85 28.93
C LYS A 267 17.65 1.63 29.70
N TYR A 268 17.07 0.46 29.47
CA TYR A 268 17.52 -0.79 30.08
C TYR A 268 18.79 -1.33 29.41
N GLY A 269 18.98 -1.11 28.11
CA GLY A 269 20.19 -1.46 27.35
C GLY A 269 21.46 -0.75 27.85
N MET A 270 21.33 0.46 28.39
CA MET A 270 22.44 1.23 28.98
C MET A 270 23.03 0.61 30.26
N LEU A 271 22.29 -0.28 30.96
CA LEU A 271 22.61 -0.61 32.34
C LEU A 271 23.51 -1.84 32.50
N HIS A 272 23.48 -2.86 31.64
CA HIS A 272 24.29 -4.08 31.85
C HIS A 272 24.89 -4.65 30.53
N GLU A 273 26.20 -4.90 30.52
CA GLU A 273 26.91 -5.54 29.40
C GLU A 273 26.62 -7.05 29.29
N GLY A 274 26.45 -7.54 28.05
CA GLY A 274 26.50 -8.97 27.68
C GLY A 274 25.22 -9.81 27.85
N ARG A 275 24.52 -9.75 29.00
CA ARG A 275 23.25 -10.52 29.19
C ARG A 275 21.99 -9.79 28.68
N VAL A 276 22.12 -8.50 28.36
CA VAL A 276 20.98 -7.63 28.00
C VAL A 276 20.67 -7.60 26.51
N GLU A 277 21.59 -8.04 25.66
CA GLU A 277 21.39 -8.04 24.21
C GLU A 277 20.26 -9.00 23.77
N TYR A 278 20.25 -10.24 24.27
CA TYR A 278 19.18 -11.21 23.98
C TYR A 278 17.81 -10.74 24.48
N LEU A 279 17.79 -10.12 25.67
CA LEU A 279 16.56 -9.57 26.24
C LEU A 279 16.05 -8.39 25.41
N MET A 280 16.95 -7.49 25.00
CA MET A 280 16.64 -6.37 24.11
C MET A 280 16.04 -6.87 22.79
N TRP A 281 16.70 -7.81 22.12
CA TRP A 281 16.20 -8.40 20.87
C TRP A 281 14.86 -9.11 21.03
N THR A 282 14.65 -9.81 22.15
CA THR A 282 13.37 -10.44 22.47
C THR A 282 12.28 -9.39 22.65
N LEU A 283 12.54 -8.32 23.41
CA LEU A 283 11.57 -7.25 23.65
C LEU A 283 11.25 -6.47 22.36
N VAL A 284 12.27 -6.13 21.57
CA VAL A 284 12.10 -5.47 20.27
C VAL A 284 11.29 -6.37 19.33
N GLY A 285 11.62 -7.66 19.26
CA GLY A 285 10.90 -8.64 18.45
C GLY A 285 9.42 -8.73 18.84
N VAL A 286 9.13 -8.90 20.12
CA VAL A 286 7.74 -8.95 20.63
C VAL A 286 6.99 -7.63 20.34
N CYS A 287 7.61 -6.48 20.61
CA CYS A 287 6.99 -5.19 20.33
C CYS A 287 6.72 -5.01 18.83
N ASN A 288 7.67 -5.37 17.97
CA ASN A 288 7.53 -5.28 16.53
C ASN A 288 6.39 -6.18 16.03
N ILE A 289 6.28 -7.41 16.54
CA ILE A 289 5.18 -8.33 16.18
C ILE A 289 3.82 -7.77 16.62
N LEU A 290 3.68 -7.37 17.89
CA LEU A 290 2.43 -6.81 18.43
C LEU A 290 1.97 -5.60 17.63
N ARG A 291 2.88 -4.67 17.38
CA ARG A 291 2.65 -3.48 16.57
C ARG A 291 2.34 -3.81 15.11
N THR A 292 3.05 -4.76 14.52
CA THR A 292 2.85 -5.13 13.12
C THR A 292 1.48 -5.76 12.92
N VAL A 293 1.09 -6.69 13.79
CA VAL A 293 -0.23 -7.34 13.76
C VAL A 293 -1.33 -6.32 14.07
N GLY A 294 -1.21 -5.55 15.14
CA GLY A 294 -2.22 -4.57 15.52
C GLY A 294 -2.39 -3.46 14.48
N GLY A 295 -1.28 -3.00 13.91
CA GLY A 295 -1.27 -2.02 12.83
C GLY A 295 -1.91 -2.53 11.55
N VAL A 296 -1.52 -3.72 11.08
CA VAL A 296 -2.11 -4.26 9.85
C VAL A 296 -3.59 -4.57 10.01
N GLN A 297 -4.00 -5.04 11.19
CA GLN A 297 -5.40 -5.27 11.55
C GLN A 297 -6.20 -3.97 11.49
N ALA A 298 -5.72 -2.90 12.15
CA ALA A 298 -6.36 -1.59 12.12
C ALA A 298 -6.43 -0.97 10.71
N PHE A 299 -5.34 -1.04 9.94
CA PHE A 299 -5.34 -0.57 8.55
C PHE A 299 -6.34 -1.32 7.68
N THR A 300 -6.35 -2.65 7.74
CA THR A 300 -7.23 -3.46 6.89
C THR A 300 -8.69 -3.21 7.24
N SER A 301 -9.02 -3.08 8.53
CA SER A 301 -10.36 -2.68 8.97
C SER A 301 -10.74 -1.29 8.46
N THR A 302 -9.85 -0.28 8.54
CA THR A 302 -10.17 1.06 7.99
C THR A 302 -10.36 1.05 6.48
N PHE A 303 -9.64 0.21 5.73
CA PHE A 303 -9.86 0.06 4.28
C PHE A 303 -11.26 -0.47 3.96
N ILE A 304 -11.72 -1.46 4.73
CA ILE A 304 -13.07 -2.03 4.62
C ILE A 304 -14.11 -0.97 4.98
N MET A 305 -13.93 -0.26 6.10
CA MET A 305 -14.87 0.80 6.53
C MET A 305 -14.99 1.92 5.49
N VAL A 306 -13.87 2.41 4.95
CA VAL A 306 -13.85 3.43 3.89
C VAL A 306 -14.61 2.92 2.66
N SER A 307 -14.32 1.70 2.21
CA SER A 307 -14.96 1.12 1.02
C SER A 307 -16.45 0.84 1.19
N ASN A 308 -16.89 0.51 2.41
CA ASN A 308 -18.29 0.25 2.75
C ASN A 308 -19.07 1.52 3.15
N SER A 309 -18.41 2.67 3.23
CA SER A 309 -19.05 3.94 3.57
C SER A 309 -19.96 4.47 2.45
N VAL A 310 -19.78 3.97 1.21
CA VAL A 310 -20.53 4.35 0.01
C VAL A 310 -20.92 3.15 -0.84
N THR A 311 -21.84 3.36 -1.78
CA THR A 311 -22.21 2.38 -2.80
C THR A 311 -21.09 2.21 -3.84
N SER A 312 -21.14 1.10 -4.60
CA SER A 312 -20.12 0.71 -5.59
C SER A 312 -19.72 1.84 -6.54
N ASN A 313 -20.68 2.63 -7.02
CA ASN A 313 -20.48 3.74 -7.95
C ASN A 313 -19.51 4.83 -7.47
N TYR A 314 -19.32 4.95 -6.15
CA TYR A 314 -18.49 6.00 -5.55
C TYR A 314 -17.23 5.46 -4.87
N ARG A 315 -17.00 4.13 -4.88
CA ARG A 315 -15.87 3.50 -4.18
C ARG A 315 -14.52 3.98 -4.69
N GLY A 316 -14.40 4.20 -6.01
CA GLY A 316 -13.18 4.75 -6.62
C GLY A 316 -12.86 6.16 -6.11
N GLN A 317 -13.86 7.04 -6.08
CA GLN A 317 -13.71 8.42 -5.60
C GLN A 317 -13.33 8.43 -4.12
N ILE A 318 -14.06 7.67 -3.29
CA ILE A 318 -13.85 7.62 -1.85
C ILE A 318 -12.52 7.00 -1.47
N ASN A 319 -12.11 5.88 -2.06
CA ASN A 319 -10.81 5.27 -1.78
C ASN A 319 -9.65 6.15 -2.27
N GLY A 320 -9.81 6.83 -3.41
CA GLY A 320 -8.84 7.81 -3.91
C GLY A 320 -8.67 8.99 -2.95
N SER A 321 -9.79 9.65 -2.58
CA SER A 321 -9.78 10.77 -1.63
C SER A 321 -9.27 10.37 -0.24
N ALA A 322 -9.67 9.19 0.26
CA ALA A 322 -9.16 8.67 1.51
C ALA A 322 -7.64 8.48 1.44
N GLN A 323 -7.12 7.92 0.34
CA GLN A 323 -5.68 7.72 0.15
C GLN A 323 -4.90 9.04 0.16
N SER A 324 -5.43 10.10 -0.45
CA SER A 324 -4.83 11.43 -0.40
C SER A 324 -4.81 11.99 1.02
N LEU A 325 -5.92 11.91 1.76
CA LEU A 325 -5.97 12.36 3.16
C LEU A 325 -5.05 11.57 4.08
N GLY A 326 -5.03 10.25 3.93
CA GLY A 326 -4.09 9.37 4.64
C GLY A 326 -2.63 9.57 4.24
N SER A 327 -2.35 10.34 3.19
CA SER A 327 -0.98 10.76 2.82
C SER A 327 -0.59 12.09 3.45
N ILE A 328 -1.55 12.97 3.82
CA ILE A 328 -1.29 14.17 4.62
C ILE A 328 -0.88 13.80 6.05
N GLY A 329 -1.44 12.71 6.57
CA GLY A 329 -1.04 12.15 7.86
C GLY A 329 0.29 11.39 7.82
N ARG A 330 1.16 11.56 6.82
CA ARG A 330 2.47 10.89 6.74
C ARG A 330 3.57 11.94 6.71
#